data_AF-A0A3B0IU42-F1
#
_entry.id   AF-A0A3B0IU42-F1
#
_cell.length_a   1.000
_cell.length_b   1.000
_cell.length_c   1.000
_cell.angle_alpha   90.00
_cell.angle_beta   90.00
_cell.angle_gamma   90.00
#
_symmetry.space_group_name_H-M   'P 1'
#
loop_
_entity.id
_entity.type
_entity.pdbx_description
1 polymer ?
#
loop_
_entity_poly.entity_id
_entity_poly.type
_entity_poly.pdbx_seq_one_letter_code
_entity_poly.pdbx_strand_id
1 'polypeptide(L)'
;MRSKCWAVPMLSAQLLCEKYHINIDDSSFEKLKNSLTEKITFTTTTDGNHGRDVTWVAKQLGQHSVIYMPKGSAQERVEHILALGAECIITDMNYDDTVRLTMETAKTHGWQVIQDTAWTGYTQIPTWIM
;
A
#
# COMPACT_ATOMS: atom_id res chain seq x y z
N MET A 1 -16.12 13.07 9.83
CA MET A 1 -15.87 12.20 8.66
C MET A 1 -14.68 12.75 7.90
N ARG A 2 -13.45 12.30 8.22
CA ARG A 2 -12.29 12.55 7.35
C ARG A 2 -12.43 11.57 6.19
N SER A 3 -12.51 12.09 4.97
CA SER A 3 -12.72 11.32 3.75
C SER A 3 -11.62 10.26 3.58
N LYS A 4 -12.00 9.05 3.10
CA LYS A 4 -11.12 7.89 2.85
C LYS A 4 -9.81 8.25 2.11
N CYS A 5 -9.83 9.32 1.30
CA CYS A 5 -8.68 9.82 0.55
C CYS A 5 -7.45 10.21 1.39
N TRP A 6 -7.59 10.49 2.69
CA TRP A 6 -6.46 10.90 3.56
C TRP A 6 -5.88 9.76 4.39
N ALA A 7 -6.58 8.63 4.49
CA ALA A 7 -6.20 7.57 5.41
C ALA A 7 -4.98 6.78 4.93
N VAL A 8 -4.95 6.40 3.65
CA VAL A 8 -3.80 5.69 3.05
C VAL A 8 -2.52 6.55 3.09
N PRO A 9 -2.54 7.84 2.69
CA PRO A 9 -1.36 8.71 2.80
C PRO A 9 -0.82 8.85 4.24
N MET A 10 -1.68 9.09 5.24
CA MET A 10 -1.26 9.23 6.64
C MET A 10 -0.66 7.93 7.18
N LEU A 11 -1.31 6.80 6.90
CA LEU A 11 -0.85 5.48 7.33
C LEU A 11 0.53 5.14 6.76
N SER A 12 0.73 5.30 5.46
CA SER A 12 2.03 4.99 4.85
C SER A 12 3.13 5.90 5.38
N ALA A 13 2.83 7.19 5.62
CA ALA A 13 3.75 8.11 6.25
C ALA A 13 4.08 7.68 7.70
N GLN A 14 3.07 7.32 8.50
CA GLN A 14 3.27 6.85 9.87
C GLN A 14 4.12 5.58 9.94
N LEU A 15 3.87 4.59 9.07
CA LEU A 15 4.66 3.36 9.01
C LEU A 15 6.14 3.64 8.67
N LEU A 16 6.40 4.59 7.76
CA LEU A 16 7.76 5.02 7.47
C LEU A 16 8.38 5.76 8.66
N CYS A 17 7.64 6.67 9.29
CA CYS A 17 8.12 7.38 10.47
C CYS A 17 8.50 6.42 11.60
N GLU A 18 7.67 5.42 11.88
CA GLU A 18 7.96 4.39 12.88
C GLU A 18 9.19 3.54 12.49
N LYS A 19 9.26 3.09 11.23
CA LYS A 19 10.36 2.24 10.76
C LYS A 19 11.71 2.96 10.76
N TYR A 20 11.72 4.23 10.36
CA TYR A 20 12.93 5.04 10.24
C TYR A 20 13.18 5.96 11.44
N HIS A 21 12.37 5.85 12.49
CA HIS A 21 12.46 6.67 13.71
C HIS A 21 12.43 8.18 13.41
N ILE A 22 11.63 8.59 12.42
CA ILE A 22 11.46 9.99 12.00
C ILE A 22 10.28 10.58 12.78
N ASN A 23 10.45 11.77 13.36
CA ASN A 23 9.35 12.46 14.03
C ASN A 23 8.38 13.07 12.99
N ILE A 24 7.08 12.80 13.15
CA ILE A 24 6.02 13.16 12.19
C ILE A 24 5.65 14.66 12.26
N ASP A 25 6.00 15.32 13.36
CA ASP A 25 5.46 16.62 13.79
C ASP A 25 5.71 17.79 12.83
N ASP A 26 6.52 17.62 11.77
CA ASP A 26 6.77 18.69 10.80
C ASP A 26 7.22 18.21 9.40
N SER A 27 6.87 16.96 9.06
CA SER A 27 7.38 16.30 7.85
C SER A 27 6.42 16.45 6.66
N SER A 28 6.82 17.22 5.64
CA SER A 28 6.19 17.13 4.32
C SER A 28 6.60 15.83 3.63
N PHE A 29 5.79 15.33 2.69
CA PHE A 29 6.14 14.18 1.85
C PHE A 29 7.55 14.31 1.24
N GLU A 30 7.96 15.52 0.87
CA GLU A 30 9.29 15.82 0.35
C GLU A 30 10.40 15.63 1.40
N LYS A 31 10.20 16.09 2.65
CA LYS A 31 11.18 15.86 3.72
C LYS A 31 11.32 14.36 4.01
N LEU A 32 10.19 13.65 4.11
CA LEU A 32 10.16 12.20 4.30
C LEU A 32 10.91 11.47 3.18
N LYS A 33 10.57 11.77 1.92
CA LYS A 33 11.23 11.19 0.75
C LYS A 33 12.75 11.42 0.77
N ASN A 34 13.21 12.61 1.14
CA ASN A 34 14.64 12.93 1.21
C ASN A 34 15.37 12.30 2.40
N SER A 35 14.68 12.00 3.50
CA SER A 35 15.27 11.30 4.64
C SER A 35 15.41 9.79 4.44
N LEU A 36 14.71 9.21 3.46
CA LEU A 36 14.68 7.77 3.22
C LEU A 36 15.83 7.36 2.30
N THR A 37 16.88 6.78 2.88
CA THR A 37 18.05 6.30 2.15
C THR A 37 17.84 4.93 1.49
N GLU A 38 16.93 4.12 2.05
CA GLU A 38 16.56 2.81 1.54
C GLU A 38 15.10 2.83 1.08
N LYS A 39 14.83 2.20 -0.06
CA LYS A 39 13.47 2.05 -0.57
C LYS A 39 12.84 0.78 -0.02
N ILE A 40 11.60 0.89 0.42
CA ILE A 40 10.75 -0.25 0.75
C ILE A 40 9.70 -0.47 -0.34
N THR A 41 9.09 -1.65 -0.31
CA THR A 41 7.97 -1.99 -1.17
C THR A 41 6.69 -2.01 -0.35
N PHE A 42 5.72 -1.19 -0.73
CA PHE A 42 4.34 -1.31 -0.27
C PHE A 42 3.60 -2.36 -1.10
N THR A 43 2.78 -3.16 -0.45
CA THR A 43 1.98 -4.17 -1.15
C THR A 43 0.57 -4.25 -0.62
N THR A 44 -0.38 -4.55 -1.52
CA THR A 44 -1.78 -4.70 -1.16
C THR A 44 -2.52 -5.55 -2.19
N THR A 45 -3.65 -6.11 -1.78
CA THR A 45 -4.63 -6.70 -2.70
C THR A 45 -5.77 -5.71 -2.88
N THR A 46 -6.20 -5.49 -4.11
CA THR A 46 -7.41 -4.70 -4.38
C THR A 46 -8.14 -5.21 -5.61
N ASP A 47 -9.44 -5.00 -5.69
CA ASP A 47 -10.22 -5.04 -6.92
C ASP A 47 -10.71 -3.64 -7.34
N GLY A 48 -10.27 -2.59 -6.62
CA GLY A 48 -10.83 -1.23 -6.67
C GLY A 48 -9.79 -0.12 -6.51
N ASN A 49 -10.19 0.98 -5.87
CA ASN A 49 -9.39 2.21 -5.80
C ASN A 49 -8.23 2.15 -4.78
N HIS A 50 -8.27 1.23 -3.81
CA HIS A 50 -7.27 1.16 -2.74
C HIS A 50 -5.85 0.98 -3.28
N GLY A 51 -5.65 0.08 -4.25
CA GLY A 51 -4.34 -0.11 -4.87
C GLY A 51 -3.82 1.11 -5.63
N ARG A 52 -4.72 1.94 -6.18
CA ARG A 52 -4.34 3.23 -6.80
C ARG A 52 -3.84 4.20 -5.75
N ASP A 53 -4.52 4.29 -4.60
CA ASP A 53 -4.12 5.19 -3.51
C ASP A 53 -2.77 4.76 -2.91
N VAL A 54 -2.57 3.46 -2.65
CA VAL A 54 -1.29 2.92 -2.18
C VAL A 54 -0.17 3.22 -3.18
N THR A 55 -0.42 3.00 -4.47
CA THR A 55 0.56 3.28 -5.53
C THR A 55 0.89 4.77 -5.61
N TRP A 56 -0.12 5.64 -5.54
CA TRP A 56 0.09 7.08 -5.57
C TRP A 56 0.96 7.54 -4.40
N VAL A 57 0.68 7.04 -3.19
CA VAL A 57 1.46 7.34 -1.98
C VAL A 57 2.89 6.82 -2.07
N ALA A 58 3.08 5.59 -2.55
CA ALA A 58 4.41 5.02 -2.80
C ALA A 58 5.23 5.94 -3.71
N LYS A 59 4.62 6.41 -4.80
CA LYS A 59 5.23 7.35 -5.74
C LYS A 59 5.60 8.68 -5.08
N GLN A 60 4.70 9.27 -4.28
CA GLN A 60 4.99 10.53 -3.57
C GLN A 60 6.18 10.38 -2.60
N LEU A 61 6.29 9.23 -1.94
CA LEU A 61 7.34 8.94 -0.96
C LEU A 61 8.63 8.38 -1.60
N GLY A 62 8.68 8.22 -2.92
CA GLY A 62 9.83 7.64 -3.62
C GLY A 62 10.05 6.14 -3.35
N GLN A 63 9.02 5.44 -2.88
CA GLN A 63 9.02 4.02 -2.53
C GLN A 63 8.55 3.15 -3.71
N HIS A 64 8.71 1.84 -3.59
CA HIS A 64 8.17 0.87 -4.53
C HIS A 64 6.76 0.44 -4.13
N SER A 65 5.99 -0.06 -5.09
CA SER A 65 4.70 -0.70 -4.81
C SER A 65 4.41 -1.85 -5.76
N VAL A 66 3.90 -2.95 -5.20
CA VAL A 66 3.43 -4.14 -5.92
C VAL A 66 1.98 -4.36 -5.54
N ILE A 67 1.07 -4.37 -6.53
CA ILE A 67 -0.37 -4.47 -6.30
C ILE A 67 -0.87 -5.80 -6.85
N TYR A 68 -1.56 -6.56 -6.02
CA TYR A 68 -2.21 -7.80 -6.44
C TYR A 68 -3.69 -7.53 -6.71
N MET A 69 -4.19 -8.05 -7.83
CA MET A 69 -5.59 -7.97 -8.21
C MET A 69 -6.14 -9.37 -8.47
N PRO A 70 -7.36 -9.70 -8.00
CA PRO A 70 -7.95 -11.02 -8.24
C PRO A 70 -8.37 -11.20 -9.70
N LYS A 71 -8.67 -12.44 -10.05
CA LYS A 71 -9.24 -12.81 -11.35
C LYS A 71 -10.49 -11.99 -11.66
N GLY A 72 -10.59 -11.51 -12.90
CA GLY A 72 -11.75 -10.74 -13.37
C GLY A 72 -11.70 -9.25 -13.02
N SER A 73 -10.59 -8.76 -12.47
CA SER A 73 -10.37 -7.32 -12.25
C SER A 73 -10.42 -6.53 -13.55
N ALA A 74 -11.02 -5.34 -13.50
CA ALA A 74 -11.18 -4.48 -14.68
C ALA A 74 -9.82 -3.97 -15.18
N GLN A 75 -9.58 -4.10 -16.49
CA GLN A 75 -8.32 -3.71 -17.12
C GLN A 75 -7.98 -2.23 -16.91
N GLU A 76 -8.98 -1.34 -16.93
CA GLU A 76 -8.82 0.09 -16.65
C GLU A 76 -8.16 0.34 -15.28
N ARG A 77 -8.48 -0.47 -14.27
CA ARG A 77 -7.90 -0.32 -12.91
C ARG A 77 -6.44 -0.75 -12.88
N VAL A 78 -6.10 -1.81 -13.63
CA VAL A 78 -4.73 -2.29 -13.82
C VAL A 78 -3.90 -1.20 -14.49
N GLU A 79 -4.43 -0.61 -15.57
CA GLU A 79 -3.76 0.46 -16.31
C GLU A 79 -3.48 1.69 -15.45
N HIS A 80 -4.42 2.08 -14.58
CA HIS A 80 -4.19 3.18 -13.64
C HIS A 80 -3.04 2.92 -12.66
N ILE A 81 -2.90 1.68 -12.17
CA ILE A 81 -1.80 1.28 -11.28
C ILE A 81 -0.47 1.32 -12.03
N LEU A 82 -0.42 0.71 -13.22
CA LEU A 82 0.78 0.67 -14.06
C LEU A 82 1.23 2.09 -14.48
N ALA A 83 0.30 2.97 -14.84
CA ALA A 83 0.58 4.35 -15.22
C ALA A 83 1.21 5.18 -14.08
N LEU A 84 0.98 4.78 -12.82
CA LEU A 84 1.62 5.40 -11.67
C LEU A 84 3.02 4.83 -11.38
N GLY A 85 3.44 3.76 -12.07
CA GLY A 85 4.78 3.17 -11.96
C GLY A 85 4.88 2.02 -10.96
N ALA A 86 3.75 1.45 -10.53
CA ALA A 86 3.73 0.22 -9.74
C ALA A 86 3.82 -1.03 -10.62
N GLU A 87 4.22 -2.13 -9.99
CA GLU A 87 3.94 -3.45 -10.51
C GLU A 87 2.48 -3.84 -10.19
N CYS A 88 1.78 -4.45 -11.15
CA CYS A 88 0.42 -4.94 -10.96
C CYS A 88 0.33 -6.41 -11.41
N ILE A 89 -0.04 -7.29 -10.50
CA ILE A 89 -0.10 -8.74 -10.70
C ILE A 89 -1.56 -9.17 -10.62
N ILE A 90 -2.12 -9.64 -11.74
CA ILE A 90 -3.46 -10.25 -11.77
C ILE A 90 -3.30 -11.73 -11.47
N THR A 91 -3.96 -12.21 -10.42
CA THR A 91 -3.96 -13.63 -10.06
C THR A 91 -5.10 -14.37 -10.77
N ASP A 92 -5.01 -15.70 -10.81
CA ASP A 92 -6.12 -16.56 -11.25
C ASP A 92 -7.05 -16.96 -10.07
N MET A 93 -7.01 -16.22 -8.95
CA MET A 93 -7.71 -16.55 -7.71
C MET A 93 -8.81 -15.53 -7.38
N ASN A 94 -9.66 -15.85 -6.40
CA ASN A 94 -10.62 -14.90 -5.82
C ASN A 94 -9.90 -13.85 -4.93
N TYR A 95 -10.66 -12.87 -4.42
CA TYR A 95 -10.11 -11.79 -3.59
C TYR A 95 -9.41 -12.31 -2.34
N ASP A 96 -10.07 -13.14 -1.53
CA ASP A 96 -9.54 -13.62 -0.25
C ASP A 96 -8.26 -14.44 -0.43
N ASP A 97 -8.21 -15.31 -1.44
CA ASP A 97 -7.03 -16.09 -1.78
C ASP A 97 -5.88 -15.19 -2.25
N THR A 98 -6.21 -14.13 -2.99
CA THR A 98 -5.23 -13.11 -3.42
C THR A 98 -4.70 -12.30 -2.22
N VAL A 99 -5.53 -12.01 -1.21
CA VAL A 99 -5.07 -11.41 0.05
C VAL A 99 -4.06 -12.33 0.73
N ARG A 100 -4.36 -13.63 0.87
CA ARG A 100 -3.44 -14.57 1.52
C ARG A 100 -2.10 -14.68 0.77
N LEU A 101 -2.13 -14.78 -0.56
CA LEU A 101 -0.91 -14.79 -1.37
C LEU A 101 -0.08 -13.51 -1.17
N THR A 102 -0.74 -12.35 -1.15
CA THR A 102 -0.07 -11.06 -0.93
C THR A 102 0.62 -11.03 0.43
N MET A 103 -0.04 -11.51 1.47
CA MET A 103 0.53 -11.59 2.82
C MET A 103 1.74 -12.52 2.89
N GLU A 104 1.66 -13.70 2.30
CA GLU A 104 2.75 -14.68 2.28
C GLU A 104 3.96 -14.16 1.49
N THR A 105 3.69 -13.54 0.34
CA THR A 105 4.73 -12.92 -0.49
C THR A 105 5.37 -11.75 0.25
N ALA A 106 4.58 -10.89 0.88
CA ALA A 106 5.07 -9.77 1.66
C ALA A 106 6.00 -10.24 2.78
N LYS A 107 5.61 -11.28 3.52
CA LYS A 107 6.44 -11.88 4.57
C LYS A 107 7.76 -12.43 4.03
N THR A 108 7.72 -13.06 2.85
CA THR A 108 8.90 -13.67 2.22
C THR A 108 9.90 -12.61 1.73
N HIS A 109 9.41 -11.51 1.19
CA HIS A 109 10.24 -10.43 0.64
C HIS A 109 10.50 -9.28 1.62
N GLY A 110 9.91 -9.30 2.81
CA GLY A 110 9.99 -8.19 3.78
C GLY A 110 9.25 -6.92 3.35
N TRP A 111 8.20 -7.07 2.52
CA TRP A 111 7.39 -5.94 2.05
C TRP A 111 6.39 -5.49 3.10
N GLN A 112 6.02 -4.20 3.03
CA GLN A 112 5.07 -3.59 3.95
C GLN A 112 3.65 -3.72 3.39
N VAL A 113 2.81 -4.48 4.08
CA VAL A 113 1.40 -4.65 3.71
C VAL A 113 0.61 -3.39 4.11
N ILE A 114 -0.17 -2.87 3.17
CA ILE A 114 -1.11 -1.76 3.35
C ILE A 114 -2.50 -2.26 2.92
N GLN A 115 -3.16 -3.03 3.78
CA GLN A 115 -4.49 -3.58 3.48
C GLN A 115 -5.61 -2.90 4.28
N ASP A 116 -6.73 -2.61 3.61
CA ASP A 116 -7.90 -1.89 4.18
C ASP A 116 -8.91 -2.80 4.90
N THR A 117 -8.65 -4.11 4.90
CA THR A 117 -9.49 -5.13 5.53
C THR A 117 -8.80 -5.70 6.78
N ALA A 118 -9.55 -5.89 7.86
CA ALA A 118 -9.04 -6.46 9.12
C ALA A 118 -9.23 -7.97 9.21
N TRP A 119 -8.31 -8.65 9.88
CA TRP A 119 -8.45 -10.05 10.31
C TRP A 119 -7.69 -10.28 11.63
N THR A 120 -7.86 -11.46 12.21
CA THR A 120 -7.17 -11.84 13.45
C THR A 120 -5.65 -11.73 13.28
N GLY A 121 -5.01 -10.85 14.05
CA GLY A 121 -3.58 -10.58 13.96
C GLY A 121 -3.18 -9.45 12.99
N TYR A 122 -4.14 -8.85 12.27
CA TYR A 122 -3.93 -7.65 11.45
C TYR A 122 -5.12 -6.70 11.60
N THR A 123 -5.03 -5.84 12.60
CA THR A 123 -6.13 -4.94 13.00
C THR A 123 -5.70 -3.48 13.07
N GLN A 124 -4.41 -3.21 13.31
CA GLN A 124 -3.89 -1.87 13.51
C GLN A 124 -4.05 -1.00 12.27
N ILE A 125 -3.58 -1.48 11.12
CA ILE A 125 -3.64 -0.74 9.85
C ILE A 125 -5.09 -0.47 9.38
N PRO A 126 -5.99 -1.47 9.35
CA PRO A 126 -7.38 -1.26 8.96
C PRO A 126 -8.14 -0.27 9.84
N THR A 127 -7.80 -0.18 11.14
CA THR A 127 -8.43 0.78 12.08
C THR A 127 -8.08 2.23 11.75
N TRP A 128 -6.99 2.47 11.03
CA TRP A 128 -6.61 3.81 10.58
C TRP A 128 -7.22 4.18 9.23
N ILE A 129 -7.70 3.19 8.47
CA ILE A 129 -8.30 3.35 7.14
C ILE A 129 -9.83 3.53 7.20
N MET A 130 -10.51 2.79 8.08
CA MET A 130 -11.97 2.78 8.25
C MET A 130 -12.49 3.88 9.19
#